data_AF-A0A978T9L3-F1
#
_entry.id   AF-A0A978T9L3-F1
#
_cell.length_a   1.000
_cell.length_b   1.000
_cell.length_c   1.000
_cell.angle_alpha   90.00
_cell.angle_beta   90.00
_cell.angle_gamma   90.00
#
_symmetry.space_group_name_H-M   'P 1'
#
loop_
_entity.id
_entity.type
_entity.pdbx_description
1 polymer ?
#
loop_
_entity_poly.entity_id
_entity_poly.type
_entity_poly.pdbx_seq_one_letter_code
_entity_poly.pdbx_strand_id
1 'polypeptide(L)' 'MASHPSEPQHSLIQQVNHCLQTRAITQAQYQALSALILADGQVDEAERQQLNSLFEAIQRGEVAVVD' A
#
# COMPACT_ATOMS: atom_id res chain seq x y z
N MET A 1 6.11 28.35 -5.69
CA MET A 1 4.95 27.91 -6.49
C MET A 1 4.83 26.41 -6.29
N ALA A 2 3.86 25.95 -5.50
CA ALA A 2 3.74 24.55 -5.08
C ALA A 2 2.46 23.99 -5.68
N SER A 3 2.52 23.50 -6.91
CA SER A 3 1.38 22.88 -7.57
C SER A 3 1.89 22.03 -8.72
N HIS A 4 2.23 20.76 -8.47
CA HIS A 4 2.08 19.64 -9.40
C HIS A 4 2.44 18.35 -8.62
N PRO A 5 1.48 17.48 -8.31
CA PRO A 5 1.78 16.05 -8.27
C PRO A 5 1.01 15.40 -9.42
N SER A 6 1.58 15.49 -10.61
CA SER A 6 1.55 14.36 -11.51
C SER A 6 2.24 13.22 -10.76
N GLU A 7 1.59 12.08 -10.53
CA GLU A 7 2.23 10.73 -10.43
C GLU A 7 1.32 9.74 -9.68
N PRO A 8 0.51 8.92 -10.38
CA PRO A 8 -0.18 7.78 -9.77
C PRO A 8 0.77 6.81 -9.04
N GLN A 9 2.05 6.74 -9.43
CA GLN A 9 3.09 5.93 -8.77
C GLN A 9 3.45 6.39 -7.34
N HIS A 10 3.33 7.68 -7.03
CA HIS A 10 3.55 8.17 -5.66
C HIS A 10 2.38 7.82 -4.72
N SER A 11 1.23 7.42 -5.27
CA SER A 11 0.01 7.19 -4.50
C SER A 11 0.08 5.90 -3.67
N LEU A 12 0.61 4.81 -4.24
CA LEU A 12 0.66 3.51 -3.56
C LEU A 12 1.66 3.50 -2.39
N ILE A 13 2.87 4.03 -2.61
CA ILE A 13 3.90 4.11 -1.56
C ILE A 13 3.41 4.99 -0.40
N GLN A 14 2.73 6.11 -0.70
CA GLN A 14 2.12 6.95 0.33
C GLN A 14 0.98 6.25 1.05
N GLN A 15 0.13 5.50 0.35
CA GLN A 15 -0.95 4.72 0.98
C GLN A 15 -0.41 3.64 1.91
N VAL A 16 0.60 2.89 1.47
CA VAL A 16 1.26 1.86 2.29
C VAL A 16 1.90 2.51 3.53
N ASN A 17 2.63 3.61 3.36
CA ASN A 17 3.20 4.35 4.49
C ASN A 17 2.12 4.84 5.46
N HIS A 18 1.01 5.34 4.94
CA HIS A 18 -0.11 5.78 5.78
C HIS A 18 -0.70 4.62 6.58
N CYS A 19 -0.88 3.45 5.98
CA CYS A 19 -1.35 2.24 6.66
C CYS A 19 -0.37 1.77 7.75
N LEU A 20 0.94 1.82 7.47
CA LEU A 20 1.98 1.48 8.45
C LEU A 20 2.00 2.47 9.63
N GLN A 21 1.80 3.77 9.37
CA GLN A 21 1.77 4.80 10.42
C GLN A 21 0.51 4.72 11.28
N THR A 22 -0.65 4.54 10.65
CA THR A 22 -1.94 4.43 11.34
C THR A 22 -2.15 3.07 11.98
N ARG A 23 -1.34 2.07 11.60
CA ARG A 23 -1.48 0.66 12.00
C ARG A 23 -2.86 0.07 11.69
N ALA A 24 -3.54 0.65 10.71
CA ALA A 24 -4.85 0.26 10.29
C ALA A 24 -4.94 0.30 8.77
N ILE A 25 -5.59 -0.70 8.18
CA ILE A 25 -5.90 -0.72 6.76
C ILE A 25 -7.34 -1.18 6.58
N THR A 26 -8.12 -0.49 5.75
CA THR A 26 -9.50 -0.94 5.46
C THR A 26 -9.49 -2.18 4.60
N GLN A 27 -10.52 -3.03 4.69
CA GLN A 27 -10.67 -4.20 3.81
C GLN A 27 -10.64 -3.82 2.31
N ALA A 28 -11.26 -2.70 1.93
CA ALA A 28 -11.24 -2.20 0.56
C ALA A 28 -9.81 -1.85 0.06
N GLN A 29 -9.03 -1.16 0.90
CA GLN A 29 -7.62 -0.85 0.61
C GLN A 29 -6.78 -2.13 0.49
N TYR A 30 -6.95 -3.08 1.40
CA TYR A 30 -6.24 -4.37 1.35
C TYR A 30 -6.53 -5.13 0.04
N GLN A 31 -7.79 -5.19 -0.38
CA GLN A 31 -8.18 -5.82 -1.64
C GLN A 31 -7.62 -5.08 -2.86
N ALA A 32 -7.65 -3.75 -2.87
CA ALA A 32 -7.08 -2.95 -3.95
C ALA A 32 -5.57 -3.19 -4.10
N LEU A 33 -4.82 -3.17 -2.99
CA LEU A 33 -3.38 -3.45 -2.99
C LEU A 33 -3.06 -4.88 -3.41
N SER A 34 -3.87 -5.86 -3.00
CA SER A 34 -3.71 -7.25 -3.40
C SER A 34 -4.01 -7.45 -4.88
N ALA A 35 -5.02 -6.76 -5.42
CA ALA A 35 -5.37 -6.78 -6.83
C ALA A 35 -4.25 -6.19 -7.71
N LEU A 36 -3.54 -5.17 -7.22
CA LEU A 36 -2.39 -4.60 -7.91
C LEU A 36 -1.22 -5.60 -8.04
N ILE A 37 -0.95 -6.40 -7.00
CA ILE A 37 0.08 -7.46 -7.08
C ILE A 37 -0.32 -8.54 -8.09
N LEU A 38 -1.60 -8.87 -8.16
CA LEU A 38 -2.14 -9.88 -9.09
C LEU A 38 -2.22 -9.35 -10.52
N ALA A 39 -2.31 -8.04 -10.72
CA ALA A 39 -2.23 -7.39 -12.01
C ALA A 39 -0.78 -7.37 -12.50
N ASP A 40 -0.39 -8.46 -13.16
CA ASP A 40 0.95 -8.68 -13.72
C ASP A 40 1.43 -7.44 -14.51
N GLY A 41 2.50 -6.81 -14.03
CA GLY A 41 3.18 -5.69 -14.70
C GLY A 41 2.77 -4.27 -14.29
N GLN A 42 1.88 -4.08 -13.31
CA GLN A 42 1.47 -2.74 -12.83
C GLN A 42 2.26 -2.22 -11.62
N VAL A 43 3.13 -3.04 -11.04
CA VAL A 43 3.81 -2.75 -9.76
C VAL A 43 5.32 -2.88 -9.93
N ASP A 44 6.04 -1.81 -9.63
CA ASP A 44 7.50 -1.76 -9.65
C ASP A 44 8.11 -2.55 -8.46
N GLU A 45 9.41 -2.87 -8.53
CA GLU A 45 10.09 -3.64 -7.48
C GLU A 45 10.02 -2.96 -6.10
N ALA A 46 10.15 -1.62 -6.07
CA ALA A 46 10.05 -0.83 -4.85
C ALA A 46 8.65 -0.90 -4.22
N GLU A 47 7.60 -0.86 -5.07
CA GLU A 47 6.22 -0.99 -4.64
C GLU A 47 5.93 -2.41 -4.13
N ARG A 48 6.44 -3.45 -4.81
CA ARG A 48 6.36 -4.83 -4.33
C ARG A 48 7.00 -5.01 -2.96
N GLN A 49 8.17 -4.41 -2.71
CA GLN A 49 8.82 -4.47 -1.40
C GLN A 49 8.00 -3.78 -0.30
N GLN A 50 7.43 -2.60 -0.60
CA GLN A 50 6.57 -1.88 0.33
C GLN A 50 5.31 -2.67 0.67
N LEU A 51 4.65 -3.21 -0.36
CA LEU A 51 3.50 -4.08 -0.20
C LEU A 51 3.84 -5.30 0.63
N ASN A 52 4.93 -6.00 0.33
CA ASN A 52 5.37 -7.16 1.10
C ASN A 52 5.58 -6.79 2.58
N SER A 53 6.22 -5.65 2.85
CA SER A 53 6.43 -5.14 4.22
C SER A 53 5.11 -4.88 4.96
N LEU A 54 4.11 -4.34 4.26
CA LEU A 54 2.76 -4.14 4.80
C LEU A 54 2.06 -5.46 5.09
N PHE A 55 2.08 -6.42 4.16
CA PHE A 55 1.48 -7.75 4.36
C PHE A 55 2.14 -8.50 5.50
N GLU A 56 3.46 -8.40 5.64
CA GLU A 56 4.19 -8.95 6.79
C GLU A 56 3.75 -8.29 8.10
N ALA A 57 3.61 -6.96 8.13
CA ALA A 57 3.13 -6.25 9.32
C ALA A 57 1.70 -6.66 9.69
N ILE A 58 0.83 -6.92 8.71
CA ILE A 58 -0.51 -7.46 8.94
C ILE A 58 -0.44 -8.89 9.50
N GLN A 59 0.39 -9.77 8.92
CA GLN A 59 0.58 -11.14 9.42
C GLN A 59 1.17 -11.19 10.83
N ARG A 60 2.07 -10.26 11.15
CA ARG A 60 2.64 -10.09 12.50
C ARG A 60 1.64 -9.50 13.50
N GLY A 61 0.49 -9.00 13.03
CA GLY A 61 -0.51 -8.33 13.86
C GLY A 61 -0.14 -6.89 14.25
N GLU A 62 0.86 -6.29 13.59
CA GLU A 62 1.26 -4.89 13.80
C GLU A 62 0.31 -3.90 13.11
N VAL A 63 -0.35 -4.34 12.04
CA VAL A 63 -1.37 -3.59 11.30
C VAL A 63 -2.68 -4.38 11.34
N ALA A 64 -3.73 -3.76 11.85
CA ALA A 64 -5.06 -4.37 11.89
C ALA A 64 -5.82 -4.08 10.59
N VAL A 65 -6.50 -5.09 10.04
CA VAL A 65 -7.48 -4.88 8.97
C VAL A 65 -8.78 -4.43 9.63
N VAL A 66 -9.15 -3.17 9.39
CA VAL A 66 -10.40 -2.56 9.83
C VAL A 66 -11.42 -2.59 8.69
N ASP A 67 -12.71 -2.50 9.01
CA ASP A 67 -13.78 -2.42 8.00
C ASP A 67 -13.91 -0.99 7.45
#